data_AF-A0A4S4KBZ0-F1
#
_entry.id   AF-A0A4S4KBZ0-F1
#
_cell.length_a   1.000
_cell.length_b   1.000
_cell.length_c   1.000
_cell.angle_alpha   90.00
_cell.angle_beta   90.00
_cell.angle_gamma   90.00
#
_symmetry.space_group_name_H-M   'P 1'
#
loop_
_entity.id
_entity.type
_entity.pdbx_description
1 polymer ?
#
loop_
_entity_poly.entity_id
_entity_poly.type
_entity_poly.pdbx_seq_one_letter_code
_entity_poly.pdbx_strand_id
1 'polypeptide(L)'
;MSDPQRKRVLADWVVKTKKQVVKLYAVVKWARDAGVVQKAMNVTAFLMDQNRQFEDAIHGLTYAKESLDPARLRNHDLLTSLDVLTTGSYRRLPTGIKKSVVPPTPLTDKEVSKALSDMEDVIRYRLRMNEIIPCEMANYRIADGRVHFVIPKLFEASMCLKGAQKDEGWFFVDIEFLFTVGGDPTGMQDFPRHPTGVLRRHIADEADNRLAFYLPPPPNQIPLPESETPPRPQLPEGVVDAPLVRLFNFLQMMSMSYQLEILWYQAERLRSLGWADYLAVDMSNDRKTLTISYWMYDAILLHSYHISHFPPAT
;
A
#
# COMPACT_ATOMS: atom_id res chain seq x y z
N MET A 1 27.12 16.19 -71.46
CA MET A 1 28.04 15.85 -70.35
C MET A 1 29.44 16.31 -70.68
N SER A 2 30.14 16.91 -69.71
CA SER A 2 31.57 17.22 -69.88
C SER A 2 32.37 15.92 -70.07
N ASP A 3 33.50 16.02 -70.77
CA ASP A 3 34.43 14.90 -70.96
C ASP A 3 34.85 14.19 -69.64
N PRO A 4 35.27 14.89 -68.55
CA PRO A 4 35.60 14.23 -67.28
C PRO A 4 34.40 13.51 -66.63
N GLN A 5 33.17 13.99 -66.81
CA GLN A 5 31.98 13.29 -66.29
C GLN A 5 31.72 11.97 -67.04
N ARG A 6 31.84 11.97 -68.38
CA ARG A 6 31.73 10.72 -69.17
C ARG A 6 32.79 9.71 -68.77
N LYS A 7 34.03 10.15 -68.55
CA LYS A 7 35.14 9.32 -68.10
C LYS A 7 34.87 8.67 -66.72
N ARG A 8 34.28 9.40 -65.77
CA ARG A 8 33.86 8.85 -64.46
C ARG A 8 32.76 7.79 -64.60
N VAL A 9 31.66 8.08 -65.29
CA VAL A 9 30.56 7.12 -65.48
C VAL A 9 31.03 5.84 -66.18
N LEU A 10 31.92 5.96 -67.17
CA LEU A 10 32.54 4.81 -67.83
C LEU A 10 33.42 4.00 -66.87
N ALA A 11 34.24 4.65 -66.04
CA ALA A 11 35.06 3.99 -65.04
C ALA A 11 34.21 3.24 -63.99
N ASP A 12 33.15 3.87 -63.47
CA ASP A 12 32.22 3.25 -62.52
C ASP A 12 31.50 2.04 -63.12
N TRP A 13 31.08 2.14 -64.38
CA TRP A 13 30.50 1.02 -65.13
C TRP A 13 31.51 -0.12 -65.29
N VAL A 14 32.75 0.17 -65.70
CA VAL A 14 33.83 -0.84 -65.81
C VAL A 14 34.10 -1.51 -64.46
N VAL A 15 34.14 -0.76 -63.36
CA VAL A 15 34.32 -1.33 -62.01
C VAL A 15 33.14 -2.21 -61.61
N LYS A 16 31.90 -1.80 -61.88
CA LYS A 16 30.69 -2.60 -61.61
C LYS A 16 30.66 -3.89 -62.43
N THR A 17 30.96 -3.81 -63.73
CA THR A 17 31.04 -4.97 -64.63
C THR A 17 32.17 -5.92 -64.21
N LYS A 18 33.36 -5.39 -63.90
CA LYS A 18 34.49 -6.17 -63.36
C LYS A 18 34.10 -6.92 -62.08
N LYS A 19 33.37 -6.31 -61.14
CA LYS A 19 32.89 -7.00 -59.93
C LYS A 19 31.98 -8.18 -60.25
N GLN A 20 31.08 -8.07 -61.23
CA GLN A 20 30.22 -9.19 -61.64
C GLN A 20 31.00 -10.30 -62.36
N VAL A 21 31.93 -9.93 -63.25
CA VAL A 21 32.83 -10.90 -63.91
C VAL A 21 33.70 -11.63 -62.91
N VAL A 22 34.19 -10.96 -61.85
CA VAL A 22 34.95 -11.61 -60.76
C VAL A 22 34.08 -12.58 -59.95
N LYS A 23 32.81 -12.24 -59.67
CA LYS A 23 31.87 -13.19 -59.03
C LYS A 23 31.62 -14.41 -59.92
N LEU A 24 31.36 -14.21 -61.22
CA LEU A 24 31.18 -15.31 -62.16
C LEU A 24 32.43 -16.17 -62.27
N TYR A 25 33.62 -15.56 -62.37
CA TYR A 25 34.90 -16.26 -62.37
C TYR A 25 35.11 -17.11 -61.10
N ALA A 26 34.72 -16.59 -59.93
CA ALA A 26 34.73 -17.37 -58.70
C ALA A 26 33.78 -18.58 -58.82
N VAL A 27 32.51 -18.39 -59.19
CA VAL A 27 31.54 -19.49 -59.36
C VAL A 27 32.03 -20.53 -60.38
N VAL A 28 32.58 -20.12 -61.53
CA VAL A 28 33.14 -21.02 -62.55
C VAL A 28 34.38 -21.77 -62.04
N LYS A 29 35.20 -21.15 -61.19
CA LYS A 29 36.34 -21.82 -60.55
C LYS A 29 35.87 -22.90 -59.57
N TRP A 30 34.85 -22.62 -58.76
CA TRP A 30 34.23 -23.57 -57.81
C TRP A 30 33.39 -24.65 -58.51
N ALA A 31 32.78 -24.35 -59.66
CA ALA A 31 31.98 -25.30 -60.43
C ALA A 31 32.79 -26.51 -60.95
N ARG A 32 34.12 -26.41 -60.99
CA ARG A 32 35.02 -27.54 -61.31
C ARG A 32 34.87 -28.69 -60.32
N ASP A 33 34.63 -28.37 -59.05
CA ASP A 33 34.49 -29.35 -57.96
C ASP A 33 33.02 -29.72 -57.68
N ALA A 34 32.08 -29.24 -58.51
CA ALA A 34 30.63 -29.41 -58.30
C ALA A 34 30.21 -30.89 -58.20
N GLY A 35 30.88 -31.81 -58.90
CA GLY A 35 30.61 -33.25 -58.78
C GLY A 35 30.94 -33.82 -57.40
N VAL A 36 32.01 -33.32 -56.75
CA VAL A 36 32.38 -33.70 -55.38
C VAL A 36 31.39 -33.11 -54.38
N VAL A 37 31.02 -31.83 -54.58
CA VAL A 37 30.00 -31.15 -53.75
C VAL A 37 28.65 -31.86 -53.85
N GLN A 38 28.20 -32.21 -55.05
CA GLN A 38 26.93 -32.94 -55.25
C GLN A 38 26.97 -34.32 -54.59
N LYS A 39 28.10 -35.03 -54.65
CA LYS A 39 28.27 -36.30 -53.93
C LYS A 39 28.17 -36.11 -52.42
N ALA A 40 28.82 -35.07 -51.88
CA ALA A 40 28.72 -34.73 -50.45
C ALA A 40 27.27 -34.36 -50.05
N MET A 41 26.57 -33.55 -50.86
CA MET A 41 25.15 -33.21 -50.67
C MET A 41 24.25 -34.45 -50.64
N ASN A 42 24.46 -35.39 -51.57
CA ASN A 42 23.70 -36.65 -51.60
C ASN A 42 23.96 -37.51 -50.36
N VAL A 43 25.22 -37.57 -49.88
CA VAL A 43 25.56 -38.26 -48.63
C VAL A 43 24.93 -37.58 -47.42
N THR A 44 24.95 -36.25 -47.33
CA THR A 44 24.28 -35.54 -46.22
C THR A 44 22.77 -35.73 -46.25
N ALA A 45 22.14 -35.74 -47.42
CA ALA A 45 20.71 -35.99 -47.56
C ALA A 45 20.35 -37.42 -47.13
N PHE A 46 21.15 -38.42 -47.49
CA PHE A 46 20.99 -39.80 -47.05
C PHE A 46 21.11 -39.94 -45.53
N LEU A 47 22.12 -39.32 -44.91
CA LEU A 47 22.31 -39.34 -43.45
C LEU A 47 21.17 -38.62 -42.71
N MET A 48 20.65 -37.52 -43.26
CA MET A 48 19.47 -36.82 -42.74
C MET A 48 18.20 -37.68 -42.83
N ASP A 49 18.03 -38.44 -43.92
CA ASP A 49 16.89 -39.35 -44.06
C ASP A 49 16.97 -40.51 -43.05
N GLN A 50 18.16 -41.09 -42.84
CA GLN A 50 18.38 -42.09 -41.79
C GLN A 50 18.07 -41.54 -40.39
N ASN A 51 18.49 -40.30 -40.08
CA ASN A 51 18.17 -39.68 -38.79
C ASN A 51 16.66 -39.54 -38.59
N ARG A 52 15.94 -39.12 -39.64
CA ARG A 52 14.47 -39.02 -39.61
C ARG A 52 13.78 -40.38 -39.45
N GLN A 53 14.30 -41.44 -40.08
CA GLN A 53 13.78 -42.80 -39.87
C GLN A 53 13.95 -43.28 -38.41
N PHE A 54 15.01 -42.86 -37.70
CA PHE A 54 15.15 -43.12 -36.26
C PHE A 54 14.13 -42.33 -35.44
N GLU A 55 13.91 -41.05 -35.75
CA GLU A 55 12.89 -40.22 -35.10
C GLU A 55 11.48 -40.81 -35.31
N ASP A 56 11.11 -41.20 -36.53
CA ASP A 56 9.84 -41.85 -36.87
C ASP A 56 9.64 -43.16 -36.09
N ALA A 57 10.71 -43.97 -35.92
CA ALA A 57 10.65 -45.20 -35.12
C ALA A 57 10.45 -44.91 -33.61
N ILE A 58 11.11 -43.88 -33.08
CA ILE A 58 10.92 -43.42 -31.68
C ILE A 58 9.48 -42.90 -31.49
N HIS A 59 8.95 -42.14 -32.44
CA HIS A 59 7.57 -41.67 -32.41
C HIS A 59 6.57 -42.84 -32.46
N GLY A 60 6.79 -43.84 -33.33
CA GLY A 60 5.96 -45.05 -33.40
C GLY A 60 5.96 -45.84 -32.08
N LEU A 61 7.12 -46.00 -31.44
CA LEU A 61 7.23 -46.67 -30.13
C LEU A 61 6.54 -45.87 -29.01
N THR A 62 6.69 -44.54 -29.03
CA THR A 62 6.05 -43.62 -28.07
C THR A 62 4.53 -43.66 -28.21
N TYR A 63 4.02 -43.61 -29.44
CA TYR A 63 2.60 -43.76 -29.74
C TYR A 63 2.04 -45.11 -29.27
N ALA A 64 2.78 -46.21 -29.49
CA ALA A 64 2.37 -47.54 -29.01
C ALA A 64 2.31 -47.62 -27.48
N LYS A 65 3.27 -46.99 -26.77
CA LYS A 65 3.26 -46.86 -25.31
C LYS A 65 2.06 -46.04 -24.83
N GLU A 66 1.81 -44.88 -25.41
CA GLU A 66 0.71 -43.99 -25.02
C GLU A 66 -0.66 -44.60 -25.33
N SER A 67 -0.77 -45.38 -26.41
CA SER A 67 -1.99 -46.13 -26.78
C SER A 67 -2.26 -47.33 -25.86
N LEU A 68 -1.25 -47.84 -25.16
CA LEU A 68 -1.40 -48.95 -24.21
C LEU A 68 -2.04 -48.50 -22.89
N ASP A 69 -1.77 -47.28 -22.42
CA ASP A 69 -2.30 -46.77 -21.15
C ASP A 69 -3.84 -46.68 -21.07
N PRO A 70 -4.59 -46.19 -22.09
CA PRO A 70 -6.06 -46.22 -22.07
C PRO A 70 -6.64 -47.64 -22.28
N ALA A 71 -5.87 -48.59 -22.84
CA ALA A 71 -6.28 -49.98 -22.96
C ALA A 71 -6.18 -50.76 -21.63
N ARG A 72 -5.49 -50.22 -20.63
CA ARG A 72 -5.30 -50.84 -19.32
C ARG A 72 -6.34 -50.36 -18.31
N LEU A 73 -7.09 -51.30 -17.74
CA LEU A 73 -7.92 -51.00 -16.57
C LEU A 73 -7.02 -50.70 -15.35
N ARG A 74 -7.26 -49.56 -14.69
CA ARG A 74 -6.60 -49.20 -13.43
C ARG A 74 -7.37 -49.79 -12.23
N ASN A 75 -6.67 -49.98 -11.11
CA ASN A 75 -7.30 -50.40 -9.85
C ASN A 75 -8.41 -49.41 -9.45
N HIS A 76 -9.54 -49.94 -9.00
CA HIS A 76 -10.68 -49.13 -8.57
C HIS A 76 -10.40 -48.47 -7.21
N ASP A 77 -10.74 -47.19 -7.08
CA ASP A 77 -10.57 -46.46 -5.82
C ASP A 77 -11.77 -46.69 -4.90
N LEU A 78 -11.72 -47.81 -4.18
CA LEU A 78 -12.77 -48.25 -3.26
C LEU A 78 -12.97 -47.29 -2.08
N LEU A 79 -11.93 -46.58 -1.64
CA LEU A 79 -11.99 -45.72 -0.46
C LEU A 79 -12.77 -44.44 -0.75
N THR A 80 -12.52 -43.81 -1.90
CA THR A 80 -13.25 -42.60 -2.29
C THR A 80 -14.65 -42.92 -2.81
N SER A 81 -14.81 -44.09 -3.45
CA SER A 81 -16.13 -44.66 -3.77
C SER A 81 -16.97 -44.89 -2.51
N LEU A 82 -16.38 -45.40 -1.43
CA LEU A 82 -17.04 -45.58 -0.13
C LEU A 82 -17.42 -44.25 0.51
N ASP A 83 -16.53 -43.25 0.51
CA ASP A 83 -16.82 -41.91 1.04
C ASP A 83 -18.01 -41.28 0.31
N VAL A 84 -18.05 -41.37 -1.03
CA VAL A 84 -19.16 -40.85 -1.87
C VAL A 84 -20.44 -41.67 -1.66
N LEU A 85 -20.37 -43.00 -1.58
CA LEU A 85 -21.54 -43.86 -1.36
C LEU A 85 -22.19 -43.63 0.01
N THR A 86 -21.37 -43.46 1.07
CA THR A 86 -21.85 -43.34 2.45
C THR A 86 -22.24 -41.91 2.84
N THR A 87 -21.58 -40.90 2.26
CA THR A 87 -21.78 -39.49 2.66
C THR A 87 -22.27 -38.57 1.54
N GLY A 88 -22.47 -39.10 0.33
CA GLY A 88 -22.88 -38.35 -0.86
C GLY A 88 -21.82 -37.39 -1.42
N SER A 89 -20.62 -37.33 -0.82
CA SER A 89 -19.61 -36.33 -1.16
C SER A 89 -18.18 -36.80 -0.89
N TYR A 90 -17.21 -36.17 -1.55
CA TYR A 90 -15.79 -36.51 -1.42
C TYR A 90 -15.15 -35.80 -0.22
N ARG A 91 -14.86 -36.55 0.84
CA ARG A 91 -14.33 -36.02 2.10
C ARG A 91 -12.84 -35.71 2.10
N ARG A 92 -12.04 -36.37 1.24
CA ARG A 92 -10.56 -36.30 1.24
C ARG A 92 -9.99 -35.19 0.35
N LEU A 93 -10.80 -34.20 -0.04
CA LEU A 93 -10.34 -33.09 -0.86
C LEU A 93 -9.23 -32.30 -0.13
N PRO A 94 -8.05 -32.07 -0.76
CA PRO A 94 -6.99 -31.28 -0.16
C PRO A 94 -7.49 -29.92 0.34
N THR A 95 -7.13 -29.58 1.58
CA THR A 95 -7.62 -28.37 2.26
C THR A 95 -7.25 -27.08 1.55
N GLY A 96 -6.11 -27.05 0.82
CA GLY A 96 -5.74 -25.92 -0.04
C GLY A 96 -6.74 -25.66 -1.17
N ILE A 97 -7.19 -26.70 -1.88
CA ILE A 97 -8.22 -26.58 -2.93
C ILE A 97 -9.54 -26.13 -2.31
N LYS A 98 -9.93 -26.75 -1.19
CA LYS A 98 -11.17 -26.39 -0.48
C LYS A 98 -11.17 -24.92 -0.05
N LYS A 99 -10.07 -24.40 0.53
CA LYS A 99 -9.92 -23.00 0.95
C LYS A 99 -9.86 -22.01 -0.21
N SER A 100 -9.37 -22.44 -1.38
CA SER A 100 -9.26 -21.58 -2.58
C SER A 100 -10.59 -21.44 -3.33
N VAL A 101 -11.41 -22.51 -3.35
CA VAL A 101 -12.64 -22.57 -4.15
C VAL A 101 -13.91 -22.31 -3.33
N VAL A 102 -13.95 -22.79 -2.08
CA VAL A 102 -15.14 -22.68 -1.22
C VAL A 102 -14.92 -21.55 -0.22
N PRO A 103 -15.79 -20.52 -0.17
CA PRO A 103 -15.69 -19.50 0.86
C PRO A 103 -15.84 -20.11 2.25
N PRO A 104 -15.16 -19.58 3.28
CA PRO A 104 -15.34 -20.05 4.64
C PRO A 104 -16.82 -19.89 5.05
N THR A 105 -17.36 -20.88 5.75
CA THR A 105 -18.73 -20.79 6.30
C THR A 105 -18.79 -19.61 7.27
N PRO A 106 -19.79 -18.71 7.14
CA PRO A 106 -19.93 -17.60 8.07
C PRO A 106 -20.19 -18.14 9.48
N LEU A 107 -19.67 -17.42 10.49
CA LEU A 107 -19.93 -17.73 11.88
C LEU A 107 -21.40 -17.49 12.21
N THR A 108 -21.96 -18.32 13.07
CA THR A 108 -23.30 -18.13 13.64
C THR A 108 -23.30 -16.96 14.62
N ASP A 109 -24.39 -16.19 14.73
CA ASP A 109 -24.49 -15.07 15.68
C ASP A 109 -24.09 -15.44 17.13
N LYS A 110 -24.36 -16.68 17.55
CA LYS A 110 -23.96 -17.23 18.86
C LYS A 110 -22.45 -17.44 19.00
N GLU A 111 -21.77 -17.76 17.90
CA GLU A 111 -20.33 -17.93 17.85
C GLU A 111 -19.65 -16.55 17.79
N VAL A 112 -20.25 -15.60 17.06
CA VAL A 112 -19.80 -14.19 17.02
C VAL A 112 -19.94 -13.53 18.39
N SER A 113 -21.10 -13.61 19.05
CA SER A 113 -21.29 -13.00 20.37
C SER A 113 -20.39 -13.61 21.44
N LYS A 114 -20.16 -14.94 21.38
CA LYS A 114 -19.17 -15.59 22.22
C LYS A 114 -17.75 -15.08 21.94
N ALA A 115 -17.33 -15.02 20.67
CA ALA A 115 -15.98 -14.55 20.31
C ALA A 115 -15.73 -13.09 20.71
N LEU A 116 -16.75 -12.23 20.65
CA LEU A 116 -16.68 -10.86 21.17
C LEU A 116 -16.51 -10.87 22.70
N SER A 117 -17.31 -11.64 23.44
CA SER A 117 -17.17 -11.78 24.91
C SER A 117 -15.79 -12.31 25.31
N ASP A 118 -15.30 -13.36 24.65
CA ASP A 118 -13.98 -13.95 24.89
C ASP A 118 -12.87 -12.89 24.64
N MET A 119 -13.04 -12.03 23.62
CA MET A 119 -12.11 -10.94 23.32
C MET A 119 -12.17 -9.79 24.34
N GLU A 120 -13.35 -9.44 24.84
CA GLU A 120 -13.50 -8.45 25.92
C GLU A 120 -12.80 -8.89 27.22
N ASP A 121 -12.87 -10.19 27.55
CA ASP A 121 -12.18 -10.75 28.71
C ASP A 121 -10.65 -10.66 28.58
N VAL A 122 -10.11 -10.96 27.39
CA VAL A 122 -8.68 -10.79 27.07
C VAL A 122 -8.26 -9.32 27.14
N ILE A 123 -9.05 -8.40 26.57
CA ILE A 123 -8.81 -6.94 26.66
C ILE A 123 -8.77 -6.51 28.13
N ARG A 124 -9.75 -6.94 28.94
CA ARG A 124 -9.85 -6.58 30.36
C ARG A 124 -8.70 -7.12 31.20
N TYR A 125 -8.22 -8.33 30.90
CA TYR A 125 -7.04 -8.91 31.52
C TYR A 125 -5.77 -8.12 31.17
N ARG A 126 -5.52 -7.89 29.87
CA ARG A 126 -4.30 -7.22 29.38
C ARG A 126 -4.16 -5.79 29.91
N LEU A 127 -5.25 -5.00 29.88
CA LEU A 127 -5.27 -3.63 30.38
C LEU A 127 -5.00 -3.53 31.90
N ARG A 128 -5.26 -4.59 32.67
CA ARG A 128 -5.02 -4.61 34.12
C ARG A 128 -3.64 -5.13 34.52
N MET A 129 -3.02 -5.97 33.71
CA MET A 129 -1.83 -6.74 34.10
C MET A 129 -0.55 -6.37 33.34
N ASN A 130 -0.67 -5.96 32.07
CA ASN A 130 0.48 -5.86 31.17
C ASN A 130 0.70 -4.45 30.61
N GLU A 131 -0.38 -3.70 30.37
CA GLU A 131 -0.37 -2.51 29.53
C GLU A 131 -0.20 -1.22 30.35
N ILE A 132 0.63 -0.29 29.88
CA ILE A 132 0.83 1.01 30.53
C ILE A 132 -0.19 2.01 29.97
N ILE A 133 -1.17 2.39 30.79
CA ILE A 133 -2.27 3.31 30.41
C ILE A 133 -1.95 4.73 30.91
N PRO A 134 -2.01 5.78 30.06
CA PRO A 134 -1.96 7.18 30.49
C PRO A 134 -3.05 7.53 31.52
N CYS A 135 -2.78 8.50 32.40
CA CYS A 135 -3.71 8.90 33.47
C CYS A 135 -5.06 9.39 32.91
N GLU A 136 -4.99 10.09 31.77
CA GLU A 136 -6.11 10.65 31.01
C GLU A 136 -6.97 9.56 30.36
N MET A 137 -6.40 8.38 30.11
CA MET A 137 -7.05 7.20 29.55
C MET A 137 -7.54 6.21 30.62
N ALA A 138 -7.39 6.52 31.91
CA ALA A 138 -7.78 5.63 33.00
C ALA A 138 -9.30 5.34 33.05
N ASN A 139 -10.13 6.21 32.47
CA ASN A 139 -11.56 5.97 32.30
C ASN A 139 -11.85 5.40 30.90
N TYR A 140 -12.19 4.11 30.84
CA TYR A 140 -12.45 3.39 29.59
C TYR A 140 -13.63 2.43 29.72
N ARG A 141 -14.34 2.21 28.61
CA ARG A 141 -15.44 1.24 28.50
C ARG A 141 -15.02 0.10 27.59
N ILE A 142 -15.23 -1.14 28.02
CA ILE A 142 -15.10 -2.32 27.16
C ILE A 142 -16.50 -2.73 26.71
N ALA A 143 -16.72 -2.83 25.39
CA ALA A 143 -17.98 -3.23 24.77
C ALA A 143 -17.76 -3.62 23.30
N ASP A 144 -18.64 -4.45 22.74
CA ASP A 144 -18.64 -4.89 21.34
C ASP A 144 -17.29 -5.48 20.87
N GLY A 145 -16.59 -6.19 21.79
CA GLY A 145 -15.25 -6.75 21.53
C GLY A 145 -14.11 -5.72 21.47
N ARG A 146 -14.36 -4.47 21.89
CA ARG A 146 -13.43 -3.33 21.75
C ARG A 146 -13.30 -2.58 23.07
N VAL A 147 -12.25 -1.77 23.19
CA VAL A 147 -12.13 -0.78 24.26
C VAL A 147 -12.26 0.63 23.69
N HIS A 148 -13.11 1.40 24.36
CA HIS A 148 -13.38 2.82 24.14
C HIS A 148 -12.67 3.62 25.22
N PHE A 149 -11.69 4.43 24.82
CA PHE A 149 -11.02 5.38 25.70
C PHE A 149 -11.67 6.74 25.53
N VAL A 150 -12.27 7.27 26.60
CA VAL A 150 -13.04 8.52 26.57
C VAL A 150 -12.25 9.62 27.26
N ILE A 151 -11.67 10.54 26.50
CA ILE A 151 -10.90 11.67 27.03
C ILE A 151 -11.72 12.96 26.84
N PRO A 152 -12.32 13.51 27.92
CA PRO A 152 -13.23 14.65 27.82
C PRO A 152 -12.60 15.84 27.09
N LYS A 153 -13.40 16.50 26.23
CA LYS A 153 -13.02 17.66 25.41
C LYS A 153 -11.96 17.39 24.32
N LEU A 154 -11.44 16.17 24.20
CA LEU A 154 -10.47 15.80 23.17
C LEU A 154 -11.09 14.79 22.19
N PHE A 155 -11.14 13.50 22.56
CA PHE A 155 -11.62 12.44 21.68
C PHE A 155 -12.08 11.19 22.45
N GLU A 156 -12.92 10.38 21.81
CA GLU A 156 -13.17 8.99 22.13
C GLU A 156 -12.47 8.13 21.07
N ALA A 157 -11.55 7.26 21.49
CA ALA A 157 -10.85 6.34 20.58
C ALA A 157 -11.26 4.89 20.84
N SER A 158 -11.62 4.19 19.77
CA SER A 158 -11.97 2.77 19.78
C SER A 158 -10.83 1.93 19.25
N MET A 159 -10.43 0.90 19.99
CA MET A 159 -9.39 -0.03 19.59
C MET A 159 -9.70 -1.48 19.98
N CYS A 160 -9.09 -2.41 19.26
CA CYS A 160 -9.27 -3.85 19.37
C CYS A 160 -7.90 -4.52 19.55
N LEU A 161 -7.86 -5.77 20.03
CA LEU A 161 -6.66 -6.59 19.93
C LEU A 161 -6.61 -7.32 18.59
N LYS A 162 -5.40 -7.55 18.06
CA LYS A 162 -5.16 -8.36 16.85
C LYS A 162 -5.27 -9.86 17.14
N GLY A 163 -5.13 -10.25 18.41
CA GLY A 163 -5.34 -11.60 18.92
C GLY A 163 -5.13 -11.68 20.44
N ALA A 164 -5.10 -12.89 20.98
CA ALA A 164 -5.06 -13.14 22.42
C ALA A 164 -3.65 -13.37 23.01
N GLN A 165 -2.61 -13.46 22.18
CA GLN A 165 -1.24 -13.65 22.64
C GLN A 165 -0.66 -12.37 23.23
N LYS A 166 0.30 -12.52 24.15
CA LYS A 166 0.97 -11.40 24.82
C LYS A 166 1.67 -10.46 23.82
N ASP A 167 2.27 -11.02 22.78
CA ASP A 167 3.08 -10.30 21.80
C ASP A 167 2.26 -9.76 20.62
N GLU A 168 0.96 -10.08 20.55
CA GLU A 168 0.07 -9.52 19.53
C GLU A 168 -0.30 -8.07 19.86
N GLY A 169 -0.41 -7.24 18.82
CA GLY A 169 -0.63 -5.81 18.96
C GLY A 169 -2.08 -5.39 19.18
N TRP A 170 -2.23 -4.12 19.55
CA TRP A 170 -3.49 -3.39 19.38
C TRP A 170 -3.71 -3.04 17.90
N PHE A 171 -4.97 -2.79 17.56
CA PHE A 171 -5.46 -2.34 16.26
C PHE A 171 -6.38 -1.14 16.46
N PHE A 172 -6.15 -0.06 15.73
CA PHE A 172 -7.02 1.11 15.75
C PHE A 172 -8.29 0.87 14.93
N VAL A 173 -9.46 1.20 15.47
CA VAL A 173 -10.75 0.94 14.81
C VAL A 173 -11.42 2.23 14.37
N ASP A 174 -11.61 3.18 15.29
CA ASP A 174 -12.33 4.42 15.04
C ASP A 174 -11.97 5.51 16.05
N ILE A 175 -12.31 6.75 15.71
CA ILE A 175 -12.20 7.91 16.60
C ILE A 175 -13.40 8.85 16.41
N GLU A 176 -13.91 9.35 17.52
CA GLU A 176 -14.83 10.48 17.54
C GLU A 176 -14.17 11.65 18.28
N PHE A 177 -14.29 12.86 17.74
CA PHE A 177 -13.86 14.08 18.41
C PHE A 177 -14.94 14.60 19.37
N LEU A 178 -14.53 14.86 20.62
CA LEU A 178 -15.43 15.22 21.74
C LEU A 178 -15.43 16.73 22.05
N PHE A 179 -15.27 17.57 21.03
CA PHE A 179 -15.40 19.02 21.14
C PHE A 179 -16.58 19.54 20.29
N THR A 180 -17.22 20.59 20.78
CA THR A 180 -18.37 21.24 20.14
C THR A 180 -17.92 22.49 19.39
N VAL A 181 -17.99 22.46 18.07
CA VAL A 181 -17.80 23.65 17.23
C VAL A 181 -19.04 24.54 17.36
N GLY A 182 -18.89 25.72 17.96
CA GLY A 182 -19.94 26.73 18.01
C GLY A 182 -20.00 27.55 16.72
N GLY A 183 -21.20 27.93 16.29
CA GLY A 183 -21.42 28.79 15.11
C GLY A 183 -22.51 28.27 14.18
N ASP A 184 -22.48 28.74 12.93
CA ASP A 184 -23.43 28.36 11.88
C ASP A 184 -23.34 26.85 11.55
N PRO A 185 -24.44 26.20 11.15
CA PRO A 185 -24.46 24.77 10.81
C PRO A 185 -23.57 24.40 9.62
N THR A 186 -23.09 25.36 8.83
CA THR A 186 -22.11 25.11 7.77
C THR A 186 -20.73 24.72 8.30
N GLY A 187 -20.28 25.27 9.44
CA GLY A 187 -18.98 24.93 10.02
C GLY A 187 -18.87 23.48 10.51
N MET A 188 -20.00 22.81 10.78
CA MET A 188 -20.03 21.38 11.15
C MET A 188 -19.80 20.43 9.97
N GLN A 189 -19.96 20.88 8.72
CA GLN A 189 -19.63 20.09 7.53
C GLN A 189 -18.13 20.11 7.25
N ASP A 190 -17.49 21.27 7.42
CA ASP A 190 -16.04 21.44 7.23
C ASP A 190 -15.24 20.69 8.32
N PHE A 191 -15.77 20.64 9.56
CA PHE A 191 -15.12 20.00 10.71
C PHE A 191 -15.99 18.90 11.35
N PRO A 192 -16.11 17.71 10.71
CA PRO A 192 -16.94 16.63 11.21
C PRO A 192 -16.35 15.96 12.46
N ARG A 193 -17.17 15.77 13.51
CA ARG A 193 -16.78 15.05 14.74
C ARG A 193 -16.33 13.60 14.48
N HIS A 194 -16.89 12.95 13.48
CA HIS A 194 -16.44 11.65 13.01
C HIS A 194 -15.65 11.87 11.71
N PRO A 195 -14.32 11.68 11.69
CA PRO A 195 -13.56 11.79 10.46
C PRO A 195 -14.01 10.72 9.46
N THR A 196 -14.17 11.11 8.20
CA THR A 196 -14.61 10.21 7.12
C THR A 196 -13.63 10.24 5.95
N GLY A 197 -13.81 9.29 5.02
CA GLY A 197 -13.02 9.24 3.78
C GLY A 197 -11.50 9.13 4.02
N VAL A 198 -10.76 10.05 3.42
CA VAL A 198 -9.29 10.05 3.39
C VAL A 198 -8.69 10.39 4.76
N LEU A 199 -9.28 11.33 5.50
CA LEU A 199 -8.81 11.73 6.84
C LEU A 199 -8.82 10.55 7.83
N ARG A 200 -9.91 9.77 7.85
CA ARG A 200 -10.01 8.58 8.70
C ARG A 200 -8.92 7.55 8.38
N ARG A 201 -8.62 7.32 7.10
CA ARG A 201 -7.59 6.37 6.69
C ARG A 201 -6.21 6.81 7.18
N HIS A 202 -5.82 8.06 6.94
CA HIS A 202 -4.54 8.57 7.43
C HIS A 202 -4.41 8.51 8.96
N ILE A 203 -5.48 8.83 9.71
CA ILE A 203 -5.47 8.68 11.18
C ILE A 203 -5.31 7.21 11.57
N ALA A 204 -6.02 6.29 10.91
CA ALA A 204 -5.93 4.86 11.20
C ALA A 204 -4.56 4.27 10.85
N ASP A 205 -4.02 4.58 9.68
CA ASP A 205 -2.72 4.10 9.21
C ASP A 205 -1.58 4.59 10.14
N GLU A 206 -1.58 5.88 10.51
CA GLU A 206 -0.63 6.41 11.49
C GLU A 206 -0.82 5.81 12.88
N ALA A 207 -2.06 5.69 13.36
CA ALA A 207 -2.36 5.08 14.66
C ALA A 207 -1.84 3.64 14.74
N ASP A 208 -2.13 2.82 13.72
CA ASP A 208 -1.63 1.45 13.63
C ASP A 208 -0.10 1.40 13.51
N ASN A 209 0.53 2.33 12.79
CA ASN A 209 1.99 2.44 12.74
C ASN A 209 2.59 2.77 14.12
N ARG A 210 1.95 3.63 14.94
CA ARG A 210 2.41 3.92 16.32
C ARG A 210 2.21 2.73 17.25
N LEU A 211 1.10 2.01 17.11
CA LEU A 211 0.81 0.80 17.88
C LEU A 211 1.76 -0.36 17.51
N ALA A 212 2.06 -0.54 16.23
CA ALA A 212 2.87 -1.64 15.72
C ALA A 212 4.38 -1.35 15.65
N PHE A 213 4.83 -0.19 16.14
CA PHE A 213 6.19 0.32 15.94
C PHE A 213 7.32 -0.65 16.36
N TYR A 214 7.11 -1.43 17.43
CA TYR A 214 8.07 -2.43 17.94
C TYR A 214 7.66 -3.89 17.70
N LEU A 215 6.54 -4.14 17.02
CA LEU A 215 6.06 -5.50 16.76
C LEU A 215 6.81 -6.13 15.57
N PRO A 216 6.94 -7.46 15.50
CA PRO A 216 7.44 -8.13 14.30
C PRO A 216 6.49 -7.93 13.11
N PRO A 217 6.99 -7.97 11.86
CA PRO A 217 6.12 -7.99 10.68
C PRO A 217 5.29 -9.29 10.64
N PRO A 218 4.08 -9.26 10.04
CA PRO A 218 3.26 -10.46 9.92
C PRO A 218 3.95 -11.51 9.03
N PRO A 219 3.93 -12.81 9.41
CA PRO A 219 4.76 -13.85 8.78
C PRO A 219 4.40 -14.19 7.32
N ASN A 220 3.34 -13.60 6.78
CA ASN A 220 2.85 -13.84 5.41
C ASN A 220 3.30 -12.78 4.39
N GLN A 221 4.12 -11.80 4.78
CA GLN A 221 4.75 -10.91 3.79
C GLN A 221 5.85 -11.68 3.03
N ILE A 222 5.77 -11.66 1.70
CA ILE A 222 6.87 -12.08 0.83
C ILE A 222 8.09 -11.25 1.25
N PRO A 223 9.26 -11.85 1.51
CA PRO A 223 10.46 -11.09 1.83
C PRO A 223 10.76 -10.11 0.69
N LEU A 224 10.58 -8.82 0.97
CA LEU A 224 11.14 -7.78 0.12
C LEU A 224 12.67 -7.89 0.17
N PRO A 225 13.39 -7.50 -0.89
CA PRO A 225 14.86 -7.50 -0.86
C PRO A 225 15.36 -6.74 0.37
N GLU A 226 16.28 -7.35 1.12
CA GLU A 226 16.77 -6.86 2.43
C GLU A 226 17.42 -5.46 2.37
N SER A 227 17.62 -4.91 1.17
CA SER A 227 18.28 -3.63 0.90
C SER A 227 17.41 -2.38 1.03
N GLU A 228 16.07 -2.49 1.06
CA GLU A 228 15.19 -1.29 0.92
C GLU A 228 14.44 -0.87 2.19
N THR A 229 14.28 -1.76 3.18
CA THR A 229 13.61 -1.41 4.44
C THR A 229 14.63 -1.19 5.56
N PRO A 230 14.69 -0.02 6.21
CA PRO A 230 15.54 0.16 7.39
C PRO A 230 15.09 -0.81 8.49
N PRO A 231 16.03 -1.42 9.25
CA PRO A 231 15.68 -2.35 10.32
C PRO A 231 14.77 -1.64 11.33
N ARG A 232 13.62 -2.27 11.62
CA ARG A 232 12.65 -1.74 12.58
C ARG A 232 13.34 -1.52 13.94
N PRO A 233 13.18 -0.35 14.59
CA PRO A 233 13.83 -0.08 15.86
C PRO A 233 13.54 -1.18 16.89
N GLN A 234 14.57 -1.59 17.62
CA GLN A 234 14.44 -2.54 18.73
C GLN A 234 14.48 -1.77 20.05
N LEU A 235 13.70 -2.22 21.03
CA LEU A 235 13.73 -1.65 22.38
C LEU A 235 15.07 -1.99 23.06
N PRO A 236 15.67 -1.06 23.83
CA PRO A 236 16.80 -1.38 24.69
C PRO A 236 16.44 -2.48 25.71
N GLU A 237 17.41 -3.31 26.08
CA GLU A 237 17.21 -4.39 27.04
C GLU A 237 16.64 -3.86 28.37
N GLY A 238 15.54 -4.45 28.83
CA GLY A 238 14.85 -4.06 30.06
C GLY A 238 13.77 -2.97 29.92
N VAL A 239 13.59 -2.36 28.74
CA VAL A 239 12.52 -1.38 28.51
C VAL A 239 11.24 -2.09 28.04
N VAL A 240 10.14 -1.91 28.78
CA VAL A 240 8.81 -2.41 28.42
C VAL A 240 8.16 -1.50 27.39
N ASP A 241 7.48 -2.08 26.38
CA ASP A 241 6.77 -1.29 25.39
C ASP A 241 5.53 -0.58 25.97
N ALA A 242 5.23 0.62 25.48
CA ALA A 242 4.07 1.43 25.85
C ALA A 242 3.32 1.95 24.60
N PRO A 243 2.67 1.07 23.81
CA PRO A 243 1.97 1.45 22.59
C PRO A 243 0.78 2.39 22.85
N LEU A 244 0.04 2.21 23.95
CA LEU A 244 -1.07 3.11 24.30
C LEU A 244 -0.59 4.54 24.57
N VAL A 245 0.55 4.72 25.23
CA VAL A 245 1.15 6.04 25.49
C VAL A 245 1.55 6.73 24.19
N ARG A 246 2.14 5.98 23.22
CA ARG A 246 2.46 6.53 21.90
C ARG A 246 1.21 6.97 21.13
N LEU A 247 0.16 6.15 21.15
CA LEU A 247 -1.09 6.49 20.48
C LEU A 247 -1.75 7.71 21.15
N PHE A 248 -1.79 7.76 22.48
CA PHE A 248 -2.33 8.90 23.22
C PHE A 248 -1.65 10.20 22.81
N ASN A 249 -0.31 10.24 22.83
CA ASN A 249 0.45 11.43 22.44
C ASN A 249 0.13 11.86 20.99
N PHE A 250 0.03 10.91 20.06
CA PHE A 250 -0.35 11.18 18.66
C PHE A 250 -1.76 11.76 18.55
N LEU A 251 -2.77 11.11 19.13
CA LEU A 251 -4.16 11.54 19.06
C LEU A 251 -4.41 12.84 19.84
N GLN A 252 -3.69 13.07 20.95
CA GLN A 252 -3.72 14.32 21.70
C GLN A 252 -3.17 15.48 20.85
N MET A 253 -1.97 15.35 20.29
CA MET A 253 -1.40 16.36 19.37
C MET A 253 -2.32 16.63 18.18
N MET A 254 -2.88 15.58 17.58
CA MET A 254 -3.78 15.69 16.44
C MET A 254 -5.10 16.40 16.82
N SER A 255 -5.73 16.05 17.95
CA SER A 255 -6.95 16.72 18.43
C SER A 255 -6.73 18.19 18.80
N MET A 256 -5.59 18.55 19.42
CA MET A 256 -5.23 19.95 19.71
C MET A 256 -4.97 20.74 18.42
N SER A 257 -4.27 20.14 17.45
CA SER A 257 -4.07 20.73 16.12
C SER A 257 -5.40 20.98 15.40
N TYR A 258 -6.31 20.00 15.45
CA TYR A 258 -7.64 20.13 14.85
C TYR A 258 -8.50 21.22 15.51
N GLN A 259 -8.44 21.37 16.84
CA GLN A 259 -9.06 22.50 17.56
C GLN A 259 -8.47 23.85 17.15
N LEU A 260 -7.15 23.91 16.92
CA LEU A 260 -6.45 25.12 16.49
C LEU A 260 -6.78 25.50 15.04
N GLU A 261 -6.95 24.54 14.14
CA GLU A 261 -7.48 24.77 12.78
C GLU A 261 -8.93 25.28 12.79
N ILE A 262 -9.79 24.74 13.67
CA ILE A 262 -11.16 25.24 13.86
C ILE A 262 -11.15 26.71 14.31
N LEU A 263 -10.31 27.05 15.31
CA LEU A 263 -10.19 28.42 15.81
C LEU A 263 -9.66 29.38 14.75
N TRP A 264 -8.67 28.96 13.95
CA TRP A 264 -8.16 29.74 12.83
C TRP A 264 -9.24 29.98 11.77
N TYR A 265 -9.97 28.94 11.35
CA TYR A 265 -11.08 29.06 10.40
C TYR A 265 -12.17 30.02 10.93
N GLN A 266 -12.52 29.92 12.21
CA GLN A 266 -13.49 30.84 12.84
C GLN A 266 -12.97 32.29 12.87
N ALA A 267 -11.70 32.52 13.19
CA ALA A 267 -11.09 33.85 13.22
C ALA A 267 -10.98 34.47 11.81
N GLU A 268 -10.61 33.69 10.80
CA GLU A 268 -10.64 34.08 9.38
C GLU A 268 -12.05 34.43 8.89
N ARG A 269 -13.06 33.64 9.29
CA ARG A 269 -14.46 33.91 8.99
C ARG A 269 -14.98 35.17 9.68
N LEU A 270 -14.55 35.46 10.91
CA LEU A 270 -14.83 36.76 11.55
C LEU A 270 -14.19 37.92 10.78
N ARG A 271 -12.95 37.74 10.30
CA ARG A 271 -12.24 38.73 9.47
C ARG A 271 -13.03 39.05 8.19
N SER A 272 -13.53 38.02 7.50
CA SER A 272 -14.34 38.19 6.27
C SER A 272 -15.74 38.79 6.52
N LEU A 273 -16.29 38.66 7.72
CA LEU A 273 -17.57 39.24 8.14
C LEU A 273 -17.49 40.71 8.62
N GLY A 274 -16.36 41.39 8.39
CA GLY A 274 -16.21 42.83 8.64
C GLY A 274 -15.32 43.20 9.84
N TRP A 275 -14.62 42.24 10.46
CA TRP A 275 -13.63 42.53 11.51
C TRP A 275 -12.21 42.74 10.98
N ALA A 276 -12.00 42.77 9.66
CA ALA A 276 -10.70 42.89 9.01
C ALA A 276 -9.82 44.04 9.54
N ASP A 277 -10.40 45.21 9.76
CA ASP A 277 -9.65 46.40 10.19
C ASP A 277 -9.23 46.34 11.67
N TYR A 278 -9.84 45.46 12.48
CA TYR A 278 -9.66 45.39 13.93
C TYR A 278 -9.03 44.07 14.41
N LEU A 279 -8.85 43.09 13.53
CA LEU A 279 -8.45 41.72 13.84
C LEU A 279 -7.41 41.19 12.83
N ALA A 280 -6.15 41.12 13.25
CA ALA A 280 -5.12 40.40 12.53
C ALA A 280 -4.99 38.97 13.10
N VAL A 281 -4.96 37.99 12.19
CA VAL A 281 -4.87 36.56 12.50
C VAL A 281 -3.65 36.03 11.77
N ASP A 282 -2.68 35.52 12.51
CA ASP A 282 -1.45 34.94 11.97
C ASP A 282 -1.25 33.51 12.48
N MET A 283 -0.73 32.64 11.60
CA MET A 283 -0.52 31.23 11.88
C MET A 283 0.96 30.90 11.65
N SER A 284 1.63 30.38 12.67
CA SER A 284 3.01 29.92 12.54
C SER A 284 3.16 28.88 11.42
N ASN A 285 4.27 28.92 10.67
CA ASN A 285 4.59 27.96 9.61
C ASN A 285 4.46 26.48 10.06
N ASP A 286 4.74 26.21 11.33
CA ASP A 286 4.64 24.89 11.96
C ASP A 286 3.19 24.45 12.27
N ARG A 287 2.20 25.34 12.09
CA ARG A 287 0.77 25.19 12.45
C ARG A 287 0.51 24.79 13.92
N LYS A 288 1.43 25.15 14.83
CA LYS A 288 1.33 24.87 16.28
C LYS A 288 0.89 26.08 17.11
N THR A 289 0.95 27.28 16.55
CA THR A 289 0.71 28.53 17.28
C THR A 289 -0.11 29.47 16.41
N LEU A 290 -1.28 29.85 16.92
CA LEU A 290 -2.19 30.83 16.36
C LEU A 290 -2.05 32.13 17.16
N THR A 291 -1.69 33.23 16.49
CA THR A 291 -1.57 34.56 17.09
C THR A 291 -2.72 35.43 16.60
N ILE A 292 -3.53 35.94 17.53
CA ILE A 292 -4.65 36.84 17.23
C ILE A 292 -4.36 38.19 17.88
N SER A 293 -4.14 39.20 17.03
CA SER A 293 -3.96 40.59 17.44
C SER A 293 -5.27 41.36 17.22
N TYR A 294 -5.77 42.01 18.26
CA TYR A 294 -7.07 42.71 18.25
C TYR A 294 -6.90 44.18 18.66
N TRP A 295 -7.86 45.01 18.26
CA TRP A 295 -7.84 46.48 18.47
C TRP A 295 -6.62 47.18 17.86
N MET A 296 -6.25 46.80 16.64
CA MET A 296 -5.24 47.52 15.87
C MET A 296 -5.80 48.85 15.37
N TYR A 297 -5.81 49.87 16.23
CA TYR A 297 -6.08 51.24 15.81
C TYR A 297 -4.88 51.79 15.03
N ASP A 298 -5.12 52.33 13.84
CA ASP A 298 -4.16 53.19 13.16
C ASP A 298 -3.88 54.42 14.04
N ALA A 299 -2.67 54.49 14.59
CA ALA A 299 -2.19 55.61 15.41
C ALA A 299 -1.82 56.83 14.55
N ILE A 300 -2.63 57.17 13.55
CA ILE A 300 -2.37 58.19 12.52
C ILE A 300 -3.49 59.25 12.49
N LEU A 301 -3.86 59.81 13.67
CA LEU A 301 -4.57 61.10 13.79
C LEU A 301 -4.17 61.85 15.09
N LEU A 302 -2.88 61.91 15.39
CA LEU A 302 -2.32 62.89 16.34
C LEU A 302 -1.20 63.69 15.65
N HIS A 303 -1.15 64.99 15.94
CA HIS A 303 -0.58 66.08 15.12
C HIS A 303 -1.48 66.42 13.91
N SER A 304 -2.09 67.62 13.79
CA SER A 304 -1.70 68.92 14.38
C SER A 304 -2.90 69.82 14.72
N TYR A 305 -2.99 70.25 15.99
CA TYR A 305 -3.66 71.50 16.38
C TYR A 305 -2.63 72.42 17.01
N HIS A 306 -2.21 73.43 16.26
CA HIS A 306 -1.22 74.41 16.72
C HIS A 306 -1.93 75.56 17.45
N ILE A 307 -2.09 75.46 18.77
CA ILE A 307 -2.66 76.54 19.61
C ILE A 307 -1.52 77.40 20.15
N SER A 308 -1.47 78.67 19.72
CA SER A 308 -0.50 79.67 20.18
C SER A 308 -1.01 80.45 21.42
N HIS A 309 -0.20 80.47 22.47
CA HIS A 309 -0.24 81.40 23.63
C HIS A 309 0.82 82.51 23.46
N PHE A 310 0.86 83.65 24.18
CA PHE A 310 0.01 84.30 25.21
C PHE A 310 -0.20 85.79 24.78
N PRO A 311 -1.07 86.60 25.41
CA PRO A 311 -1.34 87.99 25.03
C PRO A 311 -0.35 88.98 25.68
N PRO A 312 -0.39 90.28 25.32
CA PRO A 312 0.20 91.36 26.11
C PRO A 312 -0.84 92.28 26.78
N ALA A 313 -0.38 92.95 27.84
CA ALA A 313 -1.12 93.83 28.74
C ALA A 313 -1.70 95.11 28.09
N THR A 314 -2.83 95.58 28.62
CA THR A 314 -2.91 96.69 29.62
C THR A 314 -4.21 96.58 30.41
#